data_AF-A0A524ERI7-F1
#
_entry.id   AF-A0A524ERI7-F1
#
_cell.length_a   1.000
_cell.length_b   1.000
_cell.length_c   1.000
_cell.angle_alpha   90.00
_cell.angle_beta   90.00
_cell.angle_gamma   90.00
#
_symmetry.space_group_name_H-M   'P 1'
#
loop_
_entity.id
_entity.type
_entity.pdbx_description
1 polymer ?
#
loop_
_entity_poly.entity_id
_entity_poly.type
_entity_poly.pdbx_seq_one_letter_code
_entity_poly.pdbx_strand_id
1 'polypeptide(L)'
;MTEEEAPEEEAPKKKAPAKKTPAKKETVEEAPIEAVKPKKMVYKKIRCNLWRTRLHAEELGVYQALKYQAKTRYFAKDFDIEGVVEVDDEKKYVIAFNKQDWEEGALEEKRLTLRLFTILEEKMGVGKGGNFKGGVELSITHSLVQTAEIKYPAPVFFIQSPRTTSLPRIVRGHRFIGTRWTFPILPEEKDDQFIIVLAKGVIAPGNDYNIYIGKKKVARVDHQRVTKDVEIEIYDEEYAKDKTFVDYMTLFGCICFFMKDAYKLIKSFTKDLKDTGTTDYKPPKMEMDLFKNPRLMRR
;
A
#
# COMPACT_ATOMS: atom_id res chain seq x y z
N MET A 1 15.73 -70.22 65.13
CA MET A 1 14.60 -70.54 66.03
C MET A 1 13.94 -69.22 66.38
N THR A 2 12.62 -69.24 66.26
CA THR A 2 11.65 -68.15 66.35
C THR A 2 11.77 -67.31 67.62
N GLU A 3 11.58 -66.00 67.47
CA GLU A 3 10.74 -65.22 68.38
C GLU A 3 10.16 -64.01 67.63
N GLU A 4 9.02 -63.58 68.13
CA GLU A 4 7.89 -62.92 67.50
C GLU A 4 7.67 -61.61 68.25
N GLU A 5 7.35 -60.50 67.57
CA GLU A 5 6.64 -59.40 68.25
C GLU A 5 5.83 -58.54 67.26
N ALA A 6 4.65 -58.17 67.74
CA ALA A 6 3.44 -57.81 67.00
C ALA A 6 3.40 -56.34 66.53
N PRO A 7 2.50 -56.00 65.57
CA PRO A 7 2.40 -54.66 64.99
C PRO A 7 1.29 -53.80 65.63
N GLU A 8 1.52 -52.49 65.69
CA GLU A 8 0.55 -51.50 66.19
C GLU A 8 0.11 -50.53 65.07
N GLU A 9 -1.14 -50.74 64.66
CA GLU A 9 -2.22 -49.78 64.29
C GLU A 9 -1.97 -48.60 63.32
N GLU A 10 -2.50 -48.77 62.09
CA GLU A 10 -2.81 -47.71 61.12
C GLU A 10 -4.25 -47.17 61.32
N ALA A 11 -4.44 -45.86 61.17
CA ALA A 11 -5.75 -45.24 60.96
C ALA A 11 -5.79 -44.45 59.64
N PRO A 12 -6.61 -44.84 58.64
CA PRO A 12 -6.79 -44.07 57.41
C PRO A 12 -8.08 -43.24 57.38
N LYS A 13 -7.95 -42.07 56.73
CA LYS A 13 -8.93 -41.01 56.50
C LYS A 13 -10.15 -41.48 55.68
N LYS A 14 -11.35 -41.09 56.13
CA LYS A 14 -12.64 -41.39 55.49
C LYS A 14 -12.91 -40.53 54.25
N LYS A 15 -13.36 -41.19 53.17
CA LYS A 15 -13.95 -40.63 51.94
C LYS A 15 -15.48 -40.49 52.06
N ALA A 16 -16.04 -39.56 51.30
CA ALA A 16 -17.45 -39.20 51.19
C ALA A 16 -18.34 -40.22 50.45
N PRO A 17 -19.68 -40.08 50.54
CA PRO A 17 -20.62 -40.57 49.53
C PRO A 17 -21.41 -39.43 48.86
N ALA A 18 -21.79 -39.64 47.60
CA ALA A 18 -22.60 -38.74 46.77
C ALA A 18 -24.09 -39.14 46.73
N LYS A 19 -25.01 -38.16 46.65
CA LYS A 19 -26.20 -38.17 45.74
C LYS A 19 -27.06 -36.88 45.80
N LYS A 20 -27.30 -36.32 44.60
CA LYS A 20 -28.51 -35.66 44.01
C LYS A 20 -29.08 -34.33 44.57
N THR A 21 -29.00 -33.32 43.68
CA THR A 21 -29.84 -32.13 43.29
C THR A 21 -31.24 -31.96 43.93
N PRO A 22 -31.86 -30.73 44.03
CA PRO A 22 -31.71 -29.56 43.14
C PRO A 22 -31.82 -28.13 43.75
N ALA A 23 -31.40 -27.08 43.02
CA ALA A 23 -32.14 -25.82 42.85
C ALA A 23 -31.36 -24.79 42.02
N LYS A 24 -32.06 -24.24 41.02
CA LYS A 24 -31.67 -23.18 40.08
C LYS A 24 -31.25 -21.89 40.82
N LYS A 25 -30.09 -21.33 40.49
CA LYS A 25 -29.81 -19.90 40.60
C LYS A 25 -29.40 -19.38 39.22
N GLU A 26 -30.18 -18.44 38.71
CA GLU A 26 -29.87 -17.65 37.53
C GLU A 26 -28.59 -16.86 37.80
N THR A 27 -27.51 -17.22 37.12
CA THR A 27 -26.34 -16.38 36.98
C THR A 27 -26.56 -15.58 35.71
N VAL A 28 -26.76 -14.27 35.87
CA VAL A 28 -26.71 -13.32 34.76
C VAL A 28 -25.30 -13.38 34.20
N GLU A 29 -25.13 -13.95 33.00
CA GLU A 29 -23.91 -13.79 32.22
C GLU A 29 -23.79 -12.31 31.86
N GLU A 30 -22.96 -11.57 32.58
CA GLU A 30 -22.44 -10.30 32.10
C GLU A 30 -21.64 -10.59 30.82
N ALA A 31 -22.26 -10.28 29.68
CA ALA A 31 -21.57 -10.24 28.41
C ALA A 31 -20.31 -9.39 28.55
N PRO A 32 -19.14 -9.85 28.08
CA PRO A 32 -17.92 -9.07 28.15
C PRO A 32 -18.15 -7.78 27.37
N ILE A 33 -18.17 -6.65 28.08
CA ILE A 33 -18.20 -5.32 27.49
C ILE A 33 -16.89 -5.20 26.70
N GLU A 34 -16.98 -5.40 25.38
CA GLU A 34 -15.87 -5.09 24.49
C GLU A 34 -15.47 -3.64 24.75
N ALA A 35 -14.26 -3.46 25.27
CA ALA A 35 -13.67 -2.15 25.48
C ALA A 35 -13.68 -1.39 24.14
N VAL A 36 -14.63 -0.47 23.99
CA VAL A 36 -14.75 0.40 22.82
C VAL A 36 -13.47 1.23 22.76
N LYS A 37 -12.52 0.79 21.93
CA LYS A 37 -11.30 1.54 21.66
C LYS A 37 -11.70 2.96 21.25
N PRO A 38 -11.11 4.01 21.84
CA PRO A 38 -11.49 5.39 21.51
C PRO A 38 -11.39 5.58 19.99
N LYS A 39 -12.52 5.92 19.35
CA LYS A 39 -12.55 6.27 17.92
C LYS A 39 -11.60 7.44 17.74
N LYS A 40 -10.44 7.19 17.13
CA LYS A 40 -9.51 8.26 16.76
C LYS A 40 -10.23 9.19 15.79
N MET A 41 -10.20 10.50 16.04
CA MET A 41 -10.73 11.46 15.09
C MET A 41 -9.98 11.33 13.77
N VAL A 42 -10.73 11.26 12.67
CA VAL A 42 -10.20 11.19 11.30
C VAL A 42 -10.22 12.60 10.74
N TYR A 43 -9.06 13.14 10.37
CA TYR A 43 -8.93 14.51 9.86
C TYR A 43 -8.96 14.60 8.32
N LYS A 44 -8.62 13.49 7.65
CA LYS A 44 -8.66 13.38 6.18
C LYS A 44 -9.02 11.97 5.79
N LYS A 45 -9.92 11.83 4.82
CA LYS A 45 -10.26 10.54 4.20
C LYS A 45 -9.89 10.57 2.72
N ILE A 46 -9.19 9.54 2.26
CA ILE A 46 -8.89 9.36 0.83
C ILE A 46 -9.42 7.99 0.43
N ARG A 47 -10.13 7.89 -0.68
CA ARG A 47 -10.57 6.63 -1.26
C ARG A 47 -10.07 6.54 -2.69
N CYS A 48 -9.27 5.53 -2.98
CA CYS A 48 -8.85 5.19 -4.34
C CYS A 48 -9.70 4.01 -4.81
N ASN A 49 -10.31 4.13 -5.98
CA ASN A 49 -11.11 3.07 -6.60
C ASN A 49 -10.57 2.79 -8.01
N LEU A 50 -10.30 1.53 -8.33
CA LEU A 50 -9.88 1.09 -9.67
C LEU A 50 -10.99 0.28 -10.35
N TRP A 51 -11.56 0.81 -11.43
CA TRP A 51 -12.65 0.19 -12.19
C TRP A 51 -12.09 -0.85 -13.18
N ARG A 52 -11.80 -2.07 -12.73
CA ARG A 52 -11.28 -3.11 -13.64
C ARG A 52 -12.28 -3.61 -14.72
N THR A 53 -13.52 -3.13 -14.78
CA THR A 53 -14.56 -3.65 -15.69
C THR A 53 -14.90 -2.69 -16.84
N ARG A 54 -14.74 -3.18 -18.08
CA ARG A 54 -14.94 -2.49 -19.39
C ARG A 54 -16.29 -1.79 -19.61
N LEU A 55 -17.33 -2.08 -18.82
CA LEU A 55 -18.73 -1.83 -19.21
C LEU A 55 -19.30 -0.44 -18.89
N HIS A 56 -18.55 0.48 -18.27
CA HIS A 56 -19.07 1.80 -17.89
C HIS A 56 -18.32 3.01 -18.45
N ALA A 57 -17.30 2.83 -19.30
CA ALA A 57 -16.42 3.95 -19.67
C ALA A 57 -15.80 3.93 -21.08
N GLU A 58 -16.13 3.02 -22.00
CA GLU A 58 -15.41 2.99 -23.29
C GLU A 58 -15.69 4.22 -24.17
N GLU A 59 -16.94 4.66 -24.34
CA GLU A 59 -17.22 5.86 -25.17
C GLU A 59 -16.97 7.19 -24.43
N LEU A 60 -17.22 7.24 -23.11
CA LEU A 60 -16.93 8.43 -22.29
C LEU A 60 -15.42 8.59 -22.02
N GLY A 61 -14.67 7.48 -21.96
CA GLY A 61 -13.25 7.42 -21.66
C GLY A 61 -12.36 7.84 -22.82
N VAL A 62 -12.68 7.46 -24.06
CA VAL A 62 -11.89 7.87 -25.24
C VAL A 62 -11.96 9.39 -25.46
N TYR A 63 -13.15 9.97 -25.37
CA TYR A 63 -13.32 11.42 -25.53
C TYR A 63 -12.66 12.20 -24.38
N GLN A 64 -12.71 11.67 -23.16
CA GLN A 64 -11.97 12.25 -22.03
C GLN A 64 -10.46 12.12 -22.21
N ALA A 65 -9.95 10.94 -22.60
CA ALA A 65 -8.53 10.70 -22.83
C ALA A 65 -7.95 11.68 -23.88
N LEU A 66 -8.67 11.91 -24.98
CA LEU A 66 -8.30 12.92 -25.97
C LEU A 66 -8.20 14.34 -25.37
N LYS A 67 -9.11 14.71 -24.47
CA LYS A 67 -9.06 16.01 -23.77
C LYS A 67 -7.89 16.11 -22.81
N TYR A 68 -7.58 15.05 -22.05
CA TYR A 68 -6.39 15.03 -21.19
C TYR A 68 -5.11 15.12 -22.02
N GLN A 69 -5.03 14.36 -23.13
CA GLN A 69 -3.90 14.41 -24.06
C GLN A 69 -3.70 15.81 -24.64
N ALA A 70 -4.78 16.50 -25.02
CA ALA A 70 -4.73 17.88 -25.50
C ALA A 70 -4.26 18.86 -24.41
N LYS A 71 -4.55 18.58 -23.14
CA LYS A 71 -4.26 19.49 -22.02
C LYS A 71 -2.86 19.31 -21.42
N THR A 72 -2.33 18.09 -21.40
CA THR A 72 -1.04 17.82 -20.73
C THR A 72 -0.23 16.74 -21.41
N ARG A 73 1.08 17.00 -21.56
CA ARG A 73 2.05 16.04 -22.08
C ARG A 73 2.30 14.85 -21.15
N TYR A 74 1.89 14.96 -19.88
CA TYR A 74 1.98 13.87 -18.91
C TYR A 74 0.94 12.77 -19.16
N PHE A 75 -0.12 13.06 -19.94
CA PHE A 75 -1.09 12.06 -20.37
C PHE A 75 -0.63 11.51 -21.72
N ALA A 76 -0.04 10.32 -21.70
CA ALA A 76 0.41 9.65 -22.91
C ALA A 76 -0.80 9.05 -23.65
N LYS A 77 -0.65 8.83 -24.96
CA LYS A 77 -1.74 8.36 -25.84
C LYS A 77 -2.24 6.96 -25.47
N ASP A 78 -1.36 6.17 -24.88
CA ASP A 78 -1.49 4.78 -24.45
C ASP A 78 -2.01 4.64 -23.01
N PHE A 79 -2.44 5.74 -22.37
CA PHE A 79 -3.04 5.68 -21.04
C PHE A 79 -4.54 5.48 -21.11
N ASP A 80 -5.00 4.57 -20.27
CA ASP A 80 -6.42 4.32 -20.01
C ASP A 80 -6.79 4.92 -18.66
N ILE A 81 -7.96 5.58 -18.59
CA ILE A 81 -8.53 6.04 -17.32
C ILE A 81 -9.23 4.85 -16.66
N GLU A 82 -8.67 4.39 -15.54
CA GLU A 82 -9.03 3.12 -14.91
C GLU A 82 -9.49 3.29 -13.46
N GLY A 83 -9.75 4.52 -13.02
CA GLY A 83 -10.22 4.75 -11.66
C GLY A 83 -10.38 6.21 -11.27
N VAL A 84 -10.79 6.39 -10.02
CA VAL A 84 -11.00 7.70 -9.39
C VAL A 84 -10.40 7.71 -7.99
N VAL A 85 -9.97 8.90 -7.58
CA VAL A 85 -9.63 9.21 -6.21
C VAL A 85 -10.61 10.23 -5.66
N GLU A 86 -11.22 9.87 -4.54
CA GLU A 86 -12.04 10.74 -3.70
C GLU A 86 -11.21 11.22 -2.51
N VAL A 87 -11.31 12.51 -2.17
CA VAL A 87 -10.70 13.10 -0.97
C VAL A 87 -11.79 13.85 -0.22
N ASP A 88 -12.05 13.44 1.02
CA ASP A 88 -13.17 13.91 1.85
C ASP A 88 -14.52 13.80 1.11
N ASP A 89 -14.76 12.62 0.53
CA ASP A 89 -15.97 12.26 -0.23
C ASP A 89 -16.23 13.09 -1.51
N GLU A 90 -15.26 13.91 -1.92
CA GLU A 90 -15.27 14.64 -3.19
C GLU A 90 -14.35 13.96 -4.20
N LYS A 91 -14.87 13.61 -5.39
CA LYS A 91 -14.06 13.08 -6.50
C LYS A 91 -13.11 14.16 -7.00
N LYS A 92 -11.80 13.96 -6.83
CA LYS A 92 -10.79 14.98 -7.21
C LYS A 92 -9.93 14.58 -8.39
N TYR A 93 -9.55 13.30 -8.46
CA TYR A 93 -8.57 12.84 -9.43
C TYR A 93 -9.04 11.62 -10.21
N VAL A 94 -8.65 11.54 -11.48
CA VAL A 94 -8.69 10.29 -12.24
C VAL A 94 -7.37 9.55 -12.10
N ILE A 95 -7.45 8.22 -12.07
CA ILE A 95 -6.29 7.32 -12.12
C ILE A 95 -6.13 6.86 -13.57
N ALA A 96 -4.97 7.08 -14.15
CA ALA A 96 -4.64 6.64 -15.50
C ALA A 96 -3.34 5.83 -15.51
N PHE A 97 -3.31 4.72 -16.24
CA PHE A 97 -2.08 3.95 -16.47
C PHE A 97 -2.13 3.26 -17.83
N ASN A 98 -0.96 2.90 -18.38
CA ASN A 98 -0.92 2.10 -19.59
C ASN A 98 -1.21 0.64 -19.25
N LYS A 99 -2.40 0.16 -19.61
CA LYS A 99 -2.85 -1.20 -19.34
C LYS A 99 -2.19 -2.21 -20.26
N GLN A 100 -1.90 -1.83 -21.50
CA GLN A 100 -1.19 -2.69 -22.44
C GLN A 100 0.22 -3.03 -21.92
N ASP A 101 1.01 -2.03 -21.50
CA ASP A 101 2.35 -2.22 -20.93
C ASP A 101 2.34 -3.07 -19.65
N TRP A 102 1.30 -2.91 -18.82
CA TRP A 102 1.24 -3.55 -17.49
C TRP A 102 0.51 -4.88 -17.44
N GLU A 103 -0.53 -5.10 -18.25
CA GLU A 103 -1.33 -6.33 -18.21
C GLU A 103 -0.93 -7.25 -19.35
N GLU A 104 -0.82 -6.71 -20.57
CA GLU A 104 -0.64 -7.47 -21.82
C GLU A 104 0.82 -7.55 -22.29
N GLY A 105 1.69 -6.69 -21.77
CA GLY A 105 3.09 -6.59 -22.16
C GLY A 105 3.88 -7.86 -21.86
N ALA A 106 4.84 -8.15 -22.74
CA ALA A 106 5.83 -9.21 -22.57
C ALA A 106 6.54 -9.06 -21.22
N LEU A 107 6.89 -10.19 -20.59
CA LEU A 107 7.41 -10.21 -19.22
C LEU A 107 8.66 -9.32 -19.09
N GLU A 108 9.56 -9.43 -20.05
CA GLU A 108 10.88 -8.80 -20.12
C GLU A 108 10.82 -7.28 -20.33
N GLU A 109 9.70 -6.78 -20.86
CA GLU A 109 9.50 -5.37 -21.24
C GLU A 109 8.38 -4.72 -20.41
N LYS A 110 7.83 -5.47 -19.45
CA LYS A 110 6.68 -5.09 -18.64
C LYS A 110 6.95 -3.81 -17.85
N ARG A 111 6.01 -2.88 -17.88
CA ARG A 111 6.17 -1.57 -17.24
C ARG A 111 4.89 -1.15 -16.51
N LEU A 112 5.05 -0.56 -15.34
CA LEU A 112 3.95 0.12 -14.64
C LEU A 112 4.27 1.61 -14.56
N THR A 113 3.47 2.41 -15.26
CA THR A 113 3.44 3.87 -15.12
C THR A 113 2.00 4.30 -14.85
N LEU A 114 1.75 4.80 -13.65
CA LEU A 114 0.45 5.31 -13.22
C LEU A 114 0.55 6.80 -12.96
N ARG A 115 -0.47 7.56 -13.37
CA ARG A 115 -0.56 9.00 -13.20
C ARG A 115 -1.93 9.39 -12.66
N LEU A 116 -1.95 10.45 -11.86
CA LEU A 116 -3.15 11.10 -11.35
C LEU A 116 -3.34 12.44 -12.06
N PHE A 117 -4.57 12.74 -12.46
CA PHE A 117 -4.94 14.03 -13.03
C PHE A 117 -6.17 14.59 -12.33
N THR A 118 -6.28 15.92 -12.20
CA THR A 118 -7.54 16.52 -11.74
C THR A 118 -8.67 16.21 -12.70
N ILE A 119 -9.86 15.92 -12.17
CA ILE A 119 -11.04 15.63 -13.00
C ILE A 119 -11.35 16.85 -13.86
N LEU A 120 -11.55 16.62 -15.17
CA LEU A 120 -12.03 17.64 -16.09
C LEU A 120 -13.50 17.95 -15.82
N GLU A 121 -13.78 19.19 -15.44
CA GLU A 121 -15.12 19.74 -15.33
C GLU A 121 -15.41 20.67 -16.52
N GLU A 122 -16.49 20.37 -17.23
CA GLU A 122 -16.98 21.20 -18.33
C GLU A 122 -18.19 21.99 -17.87
N LYS A 123 -17.94 23.15 -17.28
CA LYS A 123 -18.99 24.16 -17.07
C LYS A 123 -18.81 25.26 -18.11
N MET A 124 -19.83 25.45 -18.95
CA MET A 124 -20.00 26.58 -19.86
C MET A 124 -18.79 26.92 -20.75
N GLY A 125 -18.20 25.90 -21.40
CA GLY A 125 -17.15 26.12 -22.43
C GLY A 125 -15.75 26.44 -21.89
N VAL A 126 -15.56 26.55 -20.57
CA VAL A 126 -14.23 26.70 -19.95
C VAL A 126 -13.87 25.42 -19.21
N GLY A 127 -13.11 24.53 -19.87
CA GLY A 127 -12.66 23.27 -19.27
C GLY A 127 -11.65 23.49 -18.13
N LYS A 128 -12.09 23.35 -16.87
CA LYS A 128 -11.21 23.31 -15.69
C LYS A 128 -10.83 21.85 -15.37
N GLY A 129 -9.67 21.59 -14.78
CA GLY A 129 -9.20 20.23 -14.47
C GLY A 129 -8.09 19.72 -15.39
N GLY A 130 -7.85 18.41 -15.48
CA GLY A 130 -6.85 17.80 -16.38
C GLY A 130 -5.38 18.06 -16.07
N ASN A 131 -5.08 18.62 -14.90
CA ASN A 131 -3.71 18.92 -14.49
C ASN A 131 -3.07 17.67 -13.88
N PHE A 132 -1.82 17.40 -14.25
CA PHE A 132 -1.02 16.35 -13.61
C PHE A 132 -0.88 16.61 -12.11
N LYS A 133 -1.16 15.59 -11.29
CA LYS A 133 -1.21 15.70 -9.84
C LYS A 133 -0.17 14.87 -9.11
N GLY A 134 0.29 13.79 -9.72
CA GLY A 134 1.30 12.90 -9.18
C GLY A 134 1.36 11.60 -9.98
N GLY A 135 2.45 10.86 -9.87
CA GLY A 135 2.67 9.63 -10.61
C GLY A 135 3.44 8.59 -9.81
N VAL A 136 3.27 7.34 -10.22
CA VAL A 136 3.98 6.18 -9.69
C VAL A 136 4.60 5.43 -10.85
N GLU A 137 5.87 5.08 -10.71
CA GLU A 137 6.56 4.19 -11.64
C GLU A 137 7.18 3.02 -10.88
N LEU A 138 6.94 1.78 -11.32
CA LEU A 138 7.68 0.62 -10.83
C LEU A 138 9.05 0.60 -11.51
N SER A 139 10.13 0.64 -10.73
CA SER A 139 11.48 0.42 -11.27
C SER A 139 11.89 -1.01 -11.00
N ILE A 140 11.91 -1.83 -12.06
CA ILE A 140 12.29 -3.24 -11.97
C ILE A 140 13.79 -3.36 -11.70
N THR A 141 14.64 -2.54 -12.31
CA THR A 141 16.09 -2.52 -12.07
C THR A 141 16.42 -2.23 -10.61
N HIS A 142 15.83 -1.18 -10.00
CA HIS A 142 16.03 -0.93 -8.57
C HIS A 142 15.43 -2.05 -7.70
N SER A 143 14.31 -2.63 -8.13
CA SER A 143 13.70 -3.76 -7.42
C SER A 143 14.61 -4.99 -7.41
N LEU A 144 15.32 -5.28 -8.51
CA LEU A 144 16.25 -6.40 -8.60
C LEU A 144 17.49 -6.18 -7.73
N VAL A 145 18.06 -4.98 -7.74
CA VAL A 145 19.17 -4.60 -6.82
C VAL A 145 18.72 -4.75 -5.37
N GLN A 146 17.56 -4.19 -5.02
CA GLN A 146 17.02 -4.31 -3.67
C GLN A 146 16.74 -5.76 -3.28
N THR A 147 16.27 -6.57 -4.22
CA THR A 147 15.99 -8.00 -4.05
C THR A 147 17.26 -8.80 -3.80
N ALA A 148 18.34 -8.48 -4.51
CA ALA A 148 19.65 -9.10 -4.29
C ALA A 148 20.15 -8.82 -2.86
N GLU A 149 20.02 -7.57 -2.40
CA GLU A 149 20.48 -7.19 -1.06
C GLU A 149 19.66 -7.82 0.07
N ILE A 150 18.33 -7.78 -0.04
CA ILE A 150 17.48 -8.32 1.03
C ILE A 150 17.18 -9.81 0.88
N LYS A 151 17.57 -10.43 -0.24
CA LYS A 151 17.35 -11.85 -0.61
C LYS A 151 15.89 -12.28 -0.80
N TYR A 152 14.96 -11.32 -0.89
CA TYR A 152 13.53 -11.54 -1.13
C TYR A 152 13.00 -10.56 -2.19
N PRO A 153 11.99 -10.93 -3.01
CA PRO A 153 11.48 -10.03 -4.04
C PRO A 153 10.97 -8.72 -3.43
N ALA A 154 11.57 -7.63 -3.87
CA ALA A 154 11.45 -6.32 -3.26
C ALA A 154 11.11 -5.26 -4.31
N PRO A 155 9.82 -5.10 -4.67
CA PRO A 155 9.42 -4.03 -5.58
C PRO A 155 9.79 -2.65 -5.01
N VAL A 156 10.22 -1.77 -5.90
CA VAL A 156 10.58 -0.38 -5.63
C VAL A 156 9.78 0.51 -6.56
N PHE A 157 9.00 1.41 -5.99
CA PHE A 157 8.23 2.40 -6.74
C PHE A 157 8.84 3.78 -6.57
N PHE A 158 8.89 4.56 -7.64
CA PHE A 158 9.18 5.98 -7.58
C PHE A 158 7.90 6.78 -7.55
N ILE A 159 7.83 7.77 -6.65
CA ILE A 159 6.77 8.78 -6.65
C ILE A 159 7.26 10.01 -7.39
N GLN A 160 6.44 10.49 -8.31
CA GLN A 160 6.60 11.79 -8.95
C GLN A 160 5.52 12.73 -8.41
N SER A 161 5.92 13.88 -7.88
CA SER A 161 4.99 14.94 -7.47
C SER A 161 5.38 16.25 -8.17
N PRO A 162 4.43 17.00 -8.74
CA PRO A 162 4.72 18.31 -9.32
C PRO A 162 5.09 19.36 -8.27
N ARG A 163 5.01 19.05 -6.96
CA ARG A 163 5.32 19.97 -5.87
C ARG A 163 6.73 19.82 -5.31
N THR A 164 7.40 18.71 -5.61
CA THR A 164 8.70 18.38 -5.03
C THR A 164 9.72 18.25 -6.15
N THR A 165 10.93 18.73 -5.91
CA THR A 165 12.06 18.49 -6.83
C THR A 165 12.61 17.08 -6.68
N SER A 166 12.30 16.45 -5.56
CA SER A 166 12.72 15.10 -5.24
C SER A 166 11.85 14.02 -5.89
N LEU A 167 12.49 12.87 -6.14
CA LEU A 167 11.88 11.64 -6.66
C LEU A 167 11.98 10.52 -5.61
N PRO A 168 11.15 10.53 -4.56
CA PRO A 168 11.28 9.57 -3.48
C PRO A 168 10.92 8.16 -3.92
N ARG A 169 11.55 7.19 -3.25
CA ARG A 169 11.35 5.76 -3.46
C ARG A 169 10.51 5.17 -2.34
N ILE A 170 9.49 4.41 -2.72
CA ILE A 170 8.78 3.49 -1.83
C ILE A 170 9.44 2.12 -1.97
N VAL A 171 10.11 1.69 -0.90
CA VAL A 171 10.91 0.48 -0.88
C VAL A 171 10.24 -0.56 0.01
N ARG A 172 10.15 -1.79 -0.49
CA ARG A 172 9.73 -2.95 0.31
C ARG A 172 10.89 -3.44 1.18
N GLY A 173 10.65 -3.56 2.48
CA GLY A 173 11.54 -4.26 3.41
C GLY A 173 11.22 -5.75 3.55
N HIS A 174 12.19 -6.52 4.05
CA HIS A 174 11.96 -7.92 4.44
C HIS A 174 11.36 -8.02 5.85
N ARG A 175 10.45 -8.97 6.04
CA ARG A 175 9.90 -9.37 7.34
C ARG A 175 9.43 -10.83 7.26
N PHE A 176 9.54 -11.55 8.37
CA PHE A 176 9.06 -12.93 8.47
C PHE A 176 7.52 -13.02 8.37
N ILE A 177 6.79 -12.10 9.04
CA ILE A 177 5.32 -12.03 9.00
C ILE A 177 4.86 -10.64 8.55
N GLY A 178 3.97 -10.61 7.56
CA GLY A 178 3.42 -9.38 7.00
C GLY A 178 4.38 -8.64 6.07
N THR A 179 3.95 -7.49 5.58
CA THR A 179 4.71 -6.64 4.66
C THR A 179 5.15 -5.36 5.35
N ARG A 180 6.23 -4.75 4.85
CA ARG A 180 6.72 -3.46 5.32
C ARG A 180 7.15 -2.62 4.13
N TRP A 181 6.67 -1.39 4.06
CA TRP A 181 7.12 -0.40 3.09
C TRP A 181 7.63 0.83 3.80
N THR A 182 8.63 1.46 3.22
CA THR A 182 9.25 2.67 3.76
C THR A 182 9.42 3.67 2.63
N PHE A 183 9.09 4.93 2.89
CA PHE A 183 9.36 6.01 1.96
C PHE A 183 9.66 7.31 2.72
N PRO A 184 10.55 8.15 2.17
CA PRO A 184 10.89 9.42 2.80
C PRO A 184 9.93 10.53 2.36
N ILE A 185 9.73 11.50 3.24
CA ILE A 185 9.39 12.88 2.87
C ILE A 185 10.71 13.65 3.00
N LEU A 186 11.20 14.15 1.88
CA LEU A 186 12.50 14.81 1.79
C LEU A 186 12.32 16.30 2.11
N PRO A 187 13.30 16.93 2.82
CA PRO A 187 13.34 18.36 2.99
C PRO A 187 13.38 19.07 1.64
N GLU A 188 12.49 20.03 1.41
CA GLU A 188 12.54 20.90 0.22
C GLU A 188 12.98 22.33 0.60
N GLU A 189 12.70 22.76 1.83
CA GLU A 189 13.17 24.01 2.42
C GLU A 189 14.22 23.80 3.53
N LYS A 190 14.91 24.88 3.91
CA LYS A 190 16.06 24.82 4.84
C LYS A 190 15.72 24.23 6.21
N ASP A 191 14.50 24.49 6.70
CA ASP A 191 14.07 24.09 8.04
C ASP A 191 13.20 22.82 8.03
N ASP A 192 12.97 22.22 6.85
CA ASP A 192 12.22 20.98 6.73
C ASP A 192 12.99 19.80 7.33
N GLN A 193 12.27 18.91 8.00
CA GLN A 193 12.84 17.70 8.56
C GLN A 193 12.82 16.53 7.57
N PHE A 194 13.87 15.71 7.60
CA PHE A 194 13.86 14.44 6.90
C PHE A 194 12.97 13.44 7.66
N ILE A 195 11.85 13.06 7.06
CA ILE A 195 10.85 12.20 7.69
C ILE A 195 10.85 10.85 7.00
N ILE A 196 10.87 9.77 7.80
CA ILE A 196 10.66 8.41 7.31
C ILE A 196 9.22 7.98 7.63
N VAL A 197 8.45 7.71 6.57
CA VAL A 197 7.12 7.10 6.67
C VAL A 197 7.26 5.59 6.59
N LEU A 198 6.68 4.91 7.57
CA LEU A 198 6.74 3.45 7.71
C LEU A 198 5.34 2.85 7.64
N ALA A 199 5.06 2.12 6.55
CA ALA A 199 3.84 1.35 6.38
C ALA A 199 4.06 -0.09 6.87
N LYS A 200 3.42 -0.47 7.99
CA LYS A 200 3.46 -1.82 8.55
C LYS A 200 2.19 -2.58 8.18
N GLY A 201 2.35 -3.69 7.47
CA GLY A 201 1.26 -4.56 7.08
C GLY A 201 0.51 -5.10 8.29
N VAL A 202 -0.81 -5.17 8.17
CA VAL A 202 -1.70 -5.84 9.12
C VAL A 202 -1.98 -7.24 8.60
N ILE A 203 -2.14 -8.21 9.51
CA ILE A 203 -2.56 -9.57 9.12
C ILE A 203 -4.04 -9.49 8.76
N ALA A 204 -4.30 -9.34 7.47
CA ALA A 204 -5.63 -9.23 6.89
C ALA A 204 -5.59 -9.79 5.46
N PRO A 205 -6.75 -10.19 4.90
CA PRO A 205 -6.79 -10.60 3.51
C PRO A 205 -6.40 -9.46 2.57
N GLY A 206 -6.46 -8.18 2.95
CA GLY A 206 -6.06 -7.04 2.10
C GLY A 206 -4.56 -6.68 2.15
N ASN A 207 -4.17 -5.67 1.34
CA ASN A 207 -2.91 -4.96 1.53
C ASN A 207 -3.13 -3.82 2.54
N ASP A 208 -3.40 -4.19 3.79
CA ASP A 208 -3.78 -3.23 4.82
C ASP A 208 -2.54 -2.78 5.58
N TYR A 209 -2.41 -1.49 5.85
CA TYR A 209 -1.23 -0.92 6.48
C TYR A 209 -1.59 0.04 7.60
N ASN A 210 -0.84 -0.04 8.70
CA ASN A 210 -0.72 1.05 9.65
C ASN A 210 0.47 1.92 9.26
N ILE A 211 0.25 3.22 9.15
CA ILE A 211 1.28 4.18 8.76
C ILE A 211 1.83 4.86 10.02
N TYR A 212 3.16 4.84 10.14
CA TYR A 212 3.88 5.40 11.26
C TYR A 212 4.89 6.45 10.82
N ILE A 213 5.03 7.48 11.63
CA ILE A 213 6.18 8.39 11.62
C ILE A 213 6.81 8.29 13.02
N GLY A 214 8.07 7.85 13.06
CA GLY A 214 8.70 7.39 14.30
C GLY A 214 7.86 6.30 14.98
N LYS A 215 7.40 6.56 16.21
CA LYS A 215 6.53 5.66 16.99
C LYS A 215 5.03 5.99 16.86
N LYS A 216 4.67 7.15 16.31
CA LYS A 216 3.28 7.63 16.22
C LYS A 216 2.58 6.99 15.03
N LYS A 217 1.42 6.37 15.26
CA LYS A 217 0.54 5.94 14.16
C LYS A 217 -0.21 7.16 13.64
N VAL A 218 0.06 7.57 12.40
CA VAL A 218 -0.48 8.78 11.78
C VAL A 218 -1.62 8.50 10.80
N ALA A 219 -1.66 7.31 10.20
CA ALA A 219 -2.72 6.93 9.28
C ALA A 219 -2.96 5.41 9.25
N ARG A 220 -4.04 5.00 8.60
CA ARG A 220 -4.34 3.60 8.23
C ARG A 220 -4.69 3.56 6.75
N VAL A 221 -4.29 2.47 6.10
CA VAL A 221 -4.68 2.08 4.75
C VAL A 221 -5.43 0.75 4.87
N ASP A 222 -6.61 0.68 4.26
CA ASP A 222 -7.48 -0.49 4.24
C ASP A 222 -7.80 -0.84 2.78
N HIS A 223 -7.34 -1.99 2.31
CA HIS A 223 -7.54 -2.43 0.94
C HIS A 223 -8.62 -3.51 0.88
N GLN A 224 -9.82 -3.06 0.54
CA GLN A 224 -10.99 -3.90 0.37
C GLN A 224 -10.93 -4.63 -0.98
N ARG A 225 -10.59 -5.92 -0.94
CA ARG A 225 -10.44 -6.74 -2.16
C ARG A 225 -11.72 -6.93 -2.96
N VAL A 226 -12.89 -6.90 -2.31
CA VAL A 226 -14.19 -7.16 -2.95
C VAL A 226 -14.63 -5.96 -3.78
N THR A 227 -14.61 -4.78 -3.17
CA THR A 227 -14.97 -3.51 -3.81
C THR A 227 -13.84 -2.94 -4.68
N LYS A 228 -12.61 -3.48 -4.52
CA LYS A 228 -11.37 -2.95 -5.14
C LYS A 228 -11.13 -1.49 -4.75
N ASP A 229 -11.51 -1.16 -3.52
CA ASP A 229 -11.26 0.14 -2.91
C ASP A 229 -10.05 0.08 -1.99
N VAL A 230 -9.30 1.17 -1.98
CA VAL A 230 -8.30 1.44 -0.95
C VAL A 230 -8.75 2.69 -0.21
N GLU A 231 -9.11 2.53 1.05
CA GLU A 231 -9.46 3.63 1.93
C GLU A 231 -8.27 3.99 2.82
N ILE A 232 -8.01 5.29 2.96
CA ILE A 232 -6.95 5.84 3.78
C ILE A 232 -7.56 6.84 4.75
N GLU A 233 -7.30 6.63 6.03
CA GLU A 233 -7.70 7.54 7.10
C GLU A 233 -6.45 8.14 7.72
N ILE A 234 -6.33 9.47 7.70
CA ILE A 234 -5.26 10.20 8.38
C ILE A 234 -5.82 10.72 9.71
N TYR A 235 -5.17 10.30 10.81
CA TYR A 235 -5.58 10.62 12.18
C TYR A 235 -4.77 11.78 12.78
N ASP A 236 -3.77 12.27 12.06
CA ASP A 236 -2.93 13.36 12.50
C ASP A 236 -3.30 14.64 11.74
N GLU A 237 -3.65 15.70 12.47
CA GLU A 237 -4.14 16.95 11.88
C GLU A 237 -3.07 17.67 11.04
N GLU A 238 -1.80 17.62 11.47
CA GLU A 238 -0.69 18.29 10.79
C GLU A 238 -0.45 17.62 9.44
N TYR A 239 -0.34 16.28 9.45
CA TYR A 239 -0.16 15.51 8.22
C TYR A 239 -1.42 15.47 7.34
N ALA A 240 -2.61 15.66 7.89
CA ALA A 240 -3.83 15.83 7.11
C ALA A 240 -3.87 17.16 6.33
N LYS A 241 -3.16 18.19 6.80
CA LYS A 241 -3.02 19.49 6.13
C LYS A 241 -1.80 19.55 5.20
N ASP A 242 -0.79 18.71 5.44
CA ASP A 242 0.38 18.58 4.58
C ASP A 242 0.01 17.98 3.21
N LYS A 243 0.12 18.81 2.17
CA LYS A 243 -0.19 18.43 0.80
C LYS A 243 0.75 17.36 0.25
N THR A 244 2.02 17.39 0.61
CA THR A 244 3.01 16.41 0.15
C THR A 244 2.71 15.04 0.76
N PHE A 245 2.44 15.01 2.07
CA PHE A 245 2.03 13.78 2.75
C PHE A 245 0.73 13.20 2.15
N VAL A 246 -0.30 14.03 1.96
CA VAL A 246 -1.58 13.61 1.36
C VAL A 246 -1.38 13.08 -0.06
N ASP A 247 -0.56 13.75 -0.87
CA ASP A 247 -0.24 13.30 -2.23
C ASP A 247 0.49 11.93 -2.21
N TYR A 248 1.47 11.76 -1.33
CA TYR A 248 2.22 10.50 -1.22
C TYR A 248 1.34 9.36 -0.69
N MET A 249 0.48 9.63 0.28
CA MET A 249 -0.49 8.67 0.77
C MET A 249 -1.48 8.26 -0.31
N THR A 250 -1.95 9.20 -1.13
CA THR A 250 -2.83 8.91 -2.28
C THR A 250 -2.15 7.99 -3.29
N LEU A 251 -0.90 8.29 -3.66
CA LEU A 251 -0.12 7.46 -4.59
C LEU A 251 0.22 6.10 -3.99
N PHE A 252 0.50 6.02 -2.69
CA PHE A 252 0.67 4.76 -1.96
C PHE A 252 -0.62 3.92 -1.97
N GLY A 253 -1.79 4.55 -1.84
CA GLY A 253 -3.09 3.91 -2.03
C GLY A 253 -3.22 3.27 -3.41
N CYS A 254 -2.85 4.00 -4.46
CA CYS A 254 -2.84 3.48 -5.83
C CYS A 254 -1.86 2.30 -5.99
N ILE A 255 -0.67 2.36 -5.38
CA ILE A 255 0.31 1.26 -5.41
C ILE A 255 -0.26 -0.03 -4.82
N CYS A 256 -1.13 0.05 -3.81
CA CYS A 256 -1.71 -1.12 -3.15
C CYS A 256 -2.44 -2.06 -4.12
N PHE A 257 -2.96 -1.55 -5.26
CA PHE A 257 -3.56 -2.36 -6.31
C PHE A 257 -2.56 -3.24 -7.07
N PHE A 258 -1.30 -2.79 -7.16
CA PHE A 258 -0.27 -3.40 -8.00
C PHE A 258 0.77 -4.21 -7.22
N MET A 259 0.84 -4.05 -5.88
CA MET A 259 1.87 -4.68 -5.05
C MET A 259 2.00 -6.19 -5.23
N LYS A 260 0.88 -6.91 -5.38
CA LYS A 260 0.90 -8.38 -5.53
C LYS A 260 1.50 -8.79 -6.87
N ASP A 261 1.12 -8.13 -7.94
CA ASP A 261 1.56 -8.47 -9.29
C ASP A 261 3.00 -7.97 -9.53
N ALA A 262 3.36 -6.80 -9.00
CA ALA A 262 4.74 -6.35 -8.93
C ALA A 262 5.63 -7.34 -8.17
N TYR A 263 5.19 -7.86 -7.02
CA TYR A 263 5.96 -8.88 -6.29
C TYR A 263 6.19 -10.14 -7.12
N LYS A 264 5.16 -10.64 -7.83
CA LYS A 264 5.30 -11.81 -8.70
C LYS A 264 6.25 -11.56 -9.86
N LEU A 265 6.16 -10.38 -10.48
CA LEU A 265 7.05 -9.96 -11.57
C LEU A 265 8.51 -9.91 -11.12
N ILE A 266 8.80 -9.27 -9.98
CA ILE A 266 10.17 -9.26 -9.46
C ILE A 266 10.64 -10.68 -9.10
N LYS A 267 9.73 -11.51 -8.56
CA LYS A 267 10.04 -12.91 -8.23
C LYS A 267 10.39 -13.74 -9.45
N SER A 268 9.77 -13.54 -10.61
CA SER A 268 10.10 -14.32 -11.82
C SER A 268 11.53 -14.07 -12.27
N PHE A 269 12.02 -12.83 -12.19
CA PHE A 269 13.41 -12.49 -12.50
C PHE A 269 14.42 -12.88 -11.41
N THR A 270 13.96 -13.10 -10.18
CA THR A 270 14.85 -13.40 -9.05
C THR A 270 15.53 -14.76 -9.18
N LYS A 271 14.91 -15.72 -9.88
CA LYS A 271 15.48 -17.07 -10.04
C LYS A 271 16.78 -17.00 -10.84
N ASP A 272 16.71 -16.45 -12.04
CA ASP A 272 17.87 -16.35 -12.93
C ASP A 272 18.94 -15.45 -12.31
N LEU A 273 18.53 -14.32 -11.70
CA LEU A 273 19.47 -13.41 -11.03
C LEU A 273 20.27 -14.10 -9.91
N LYS A 274 19.68 -15.06 -9.18
CA LYS A 274 20.38 -15.80 -8.13
C LYS A 274 21.36 -16.82 -8.69
N ASP A 275 21.03 -17.44 -9.81
CA ASP A 275 21.80 -18.54 -10.38
C ASP A 275 22.94 -18.03 -11.29
N THR A 276 22.70 -16.96 -12.07
CA THR A 276 23.63 -16.45 -13.09
C THR A 276 24.15 -15.04 -12.80
N GLY A 277 23.55 -14.31 -11.87
CA GLY A 277 23.80 -12.88 -11.68
C GLY A 277 23.23 -11.98 -12.78
N THR A 278 22.44 -12.54 -13.71
CA THR A 278 21.84 -11.83 -14.84
C THR A 278 20.33 -12.08 -14.93
N THR A 279 19.64 -11.28 -15.72
CA THR A 279 18.21 -11.45 -16.00
C THR A 279 17.91 -11.01 -17.44
N ASP A 280 16.86 -11.59 -18.03
CA ASP A 280 16.38 -11.20 -19.36
C ASP A 280 15.53 -9.93 -19.36
N TYR A 281 15.35 -9.29 -18.19
CA TYR A 281 14.68 -8.00 -18.11
C TYR A 281 15.38 -6.95 -18.98
N LYS A 282 14.61 -6.26 -19.82
CA LYS A 282 15.08 -5.20 -20.71
C LYS A 282 14.68 -3.84 -20.13
N PRO A 283 15.56 -3.18 -19.35
CA PRO A 283 15.22 -1.91 -18.74
C PRO A 283 14.97 -0.83 -19.79
N PRO A 284 13.82 -0.13 -19.75
CA PRO A 284 13.55 0.94 -20.70
C PRO A 284 14.51 2.11 -20.48
N LYS A 285 14.75 2.90 -21.52
CA LYS A 285 15.65 4.06 -21.49
C LYS A 285 15.34 5.01 -20.32
N MET A 286 14.06 5.29 -20.06
CA MET A 286 13.64 6.17 -18.97
C MET A 286 14.05 5.66 -17.59
N GLU A 287 13.99 4.34 -17.37
CA GLU A 287 14.46 3.74 -16.13
C GLU A 287 15.99 3.80 -16.03
N MET A 288 16.68 3.51 -17.14
CA MET A 288 18.14 3.64 -17.20
C MET A 288 18.63 5.07 -16.96
N ASP A 289 17.86 6.08 -17.35
CA ASP A 289 18.18 7.49 -17.11
C ASP A 289 18.25 7.81 -15.60
N LEU A 290 17.55 7.07 -14.73
CA LEU A 290 17.63 7.22 -13.27
C LEU A 290 18.99 6.78 -12.69
N PHE A 291 19.74 5.94 -13.41
CA PHE A 291 21.06 5.47 -13.01
C PHE A 291 22.20 6.31 -13.57
N LYS A 292 21.90 7.25 -14.48
CA LYS A 292 22.92 8.10 -15.09
C LYS A 292 23.35 9.20 -14.12
N ASN A 293 24.65 9.48 -14.09
CA ASN A 293 25.18 10.58 -13.31
C ASN A 293 24.82 11.92 -13.97
N PRO A 294 23.92 12.74 -13.39
CA PRO A 294 23.48 13.97 -14.04
C PRO A 294 24.62 14.98 -14.28
N ARG A 295 25.70 14.92 -13.47
CA ARG A 295 26.86 15.81 -13.60
C ARG A 295 27.69 15.51 -14.83
N LEU A 296 27.66 14.27 -15.33
CA LEU A 296 28.37 13.85 -16.54
C LEU A 296 27.48 13.95 -17.79
N MET A 297 26.16 14.06 -17.60
CA MET A 297 25.16 14.15 -18.68
C MET A 297 24.92 15.58 -19.19
N ARG A 298 25.37 16.61 -18.45
CA ARG A 298 25.37 18.00 -18.91
C ARG A 298 26.63 18.26 -19.74
N ARG A 299 26.69 17.76 -20.97
CA ARG A 299 27.65 18.15 -22.00
C ARG A 299 26.91 18.39 -23.31
#